data_AF-A0A9P5PPG3-F1
#
_entry.id   AF-A0A9P5PPG3-F1
#
_cell.length_a   1.000
_cell.length_b   1.000
_cell.length_c   1.000
_cell.angle_alpha   90.00
_cell.angle_beta   90.00
_cell.angle_gamma   90.00
#
_symmetry.space_group_name_H-M   'P 1'
#
loop_
_entity.id
_entity.type
_entity.pdbx_description
1 polymer ?
#
loop_
_entity_poly.entity_id
_entity_poly.type
_entity_poly.pdbx_seq_one_letter_code
_entity_poly.pdbx_strand_id
1 'polypeptide(L)'
;MDQIDFPEHAKLEADLAACHNRWKKLKTTIDIWENQISRLNLSVNAEKLARFQKFKEQLAVAQSQLDAAYARRLEYGSSSLTPLLNHVEKQDAKTQELHKLATELNQKLAEADALKKEVNRKPLVSASTNHVAQDSNDIGIESAPAGIKRRRLSSGYEDTSSSNALEQSKAEISRLHRILKDISKRVVEVENSFSAQETEMRDLVRAYIHDRAESDHASGVQARVDAIQQDTDHIGKQLEELSTWIAQIIADNRRIEMKHEELTMKNQQEENELRELLNRIEEQEKIHIQDKTEVEALNAALTAYREKPVSPPSSPFDPEATMLDMEDQIKELVRNAIKPHVEETRSALVEDLQRYDSELYSMLWSKLSLTTKVIGAVSEATNRPTAS
;
A
#
# COMPACT_ATOMS: atom_id res chain seq x y z
N MET A 1 12.96 -13.57 -5.06
CA MET A 1 12.61 -12.32 -5.77
C MET A 1 11.99 -12.74 -7.08
N ASP A 2 10.71 -13.04 -7.02
CA ASP A 2 9.93 -13.31 -8.22
C ASP A 2 9.74 -11.99 -8.96
N GLN A 3 10.09 -11.96 -10.24
CA GLN A 3 9.71 -10.87 -11.13
C GLN A 3 8.19 -10.82 -11.14
N ILE A 4 7.62 -9.90 -10.36
CA ILE A 4 6.23 -9.52 -10.51
C ILE A 4 6.17 -8.79 -11.85
N ASP A 5 5.91 -9.54 -12.92
CA ASP A 5 5.50 -8.98 -14.19
C ASP A 5 4.24 -8.17 -13.90
N PHE A 6 4.32 -6.84 -14.08
CA PHE A 6 3.19 -5.92 -14.01
C PHE A 6 2.67 -5.67 -15.43
N PRO A 7 1.84 -6.55 -16.01
CA PRO A 7 1.19 -6.30 -17.30
C PRO A 7 0.33 -5.03 -17.27
N GLU A 8 -0.07 -4.56 -16.09
CA GLU A 8 -0.79 -3.31 -15.90
C GLU A 8 0.08 -2.06 -16.15
N HIS A 9 1.37 -2.11 -15.85
CA HIS A 9 2.29 -0.99 -16.10
C HIS A 9 2.52 -0.80 -17.61
N ALA A 10 2.73 -1.89 -18.33
CA ALA A 10 2.87 -1.88 -19.79
C ALA A 10 1.59 -1.34 -20.47
N LYS A 11 0.41 -1.65 -19.92
CA LYS A 11 -0.86 -1.13 -20.41
C LYS A 11 -1.01 0.38 -20.17
N LEU A 12 -0.67 0.86 -18.98
CA LEU A 12 -0.67 2.29 -18.65
C LEU A 12 0.30 3.08 -19.53
N GLU A 13 1.48 2.52 -19.85
CA GLU A 13 2.42 3.13 -20.79
C GLU A 13 1.86 3.19 -22.21
N ALA A 14 1.21 2.12 -22.67
CA ALA A 14 0.56 2.08 -23.98
C ALA A 14 -0.58 3.12 -24.07
N ASP A 15 -1.40 3.24 -23.03
CA ASP A 15 -2.51 4.20 -22.99
C ASP A 15 -2.01 5.65 -22.96
N LEU A 16 -0.93 5.93 -22.23
CA LEU A 16 -0.32 7.27 -22.19
C LEU A 16 0.34 7.63 -23.51
N ALA A 17 1.02 6.68 -24.16
CA ALA A 17 1.58 6.86 -25.50
C ALA A 17 0.46 7.10 -26.54
N ALA A 18 -0.65 6.37 -26.45
CA ALA A 18 -1.81 6.59 -27.30
C ALA A 18 -2.43 7.98 -27.09
N CYS A 19 -2.56 8.42 -25.84
CA CYS A 19 -3.08 9.75 -25.51
C CYS A 19 -2.17 10.86 -26.06
N HIS A 20 -0.85 10.70 -25.93
CA HIS A 20 0.12 11.64 -26.50
C HIS A 20 0.04 11.70 -28.03
N ASN A 21 -0.11 10.56 -28.70
CA ASN A 21 -0.28 10.51 -30.15
C ASN A 21 -1.59 11.18 -30.62
N ARG A 22 -2.70 11.01 -29.90
CA ARG A 22 -3.97 11.70 -30.19
C ARG A 22 -3.84 13.20 -30.03
N TRP A 23 -3.18 13.64 -28.96
CA TRP A 23 -2.90 15.05 -28.72
C TRP A 23 -2.07 15.67 -29.85
N LYS A 24 -1.05 14.95 -30.32
CA LYS A 24 -0.23 15.36 -31.47
C LYS A 24 -1.06 15.53 -32.74
N LYS A 25 -1.99 14.61 -33.01
CA LYS A 25 -2.91 14.69 -34.16
C LYS A 25 -3.82 15.91 -34.06
N LEU A 26 -4.41 16.16 -32.89
CA LEU A 26 -5.26 17.33 -32.64
C LEU A 26 -4.51 18.64 -32.93
N LYS A 27 -3.26 18.74 -32.46
CA LYS A 27 -2.40 19.90 -32.72
C LYS A 27 -2.16 20.08 -34.22
N THR A 28 -1.79 19.01 -34.94
CA THR A 28 -1.58 19.09 -36.40
C THR A 28 -2.83 19.51 -37.16
N THR A 29 -4.02 19.03 -36.76
CA THR A 29 -5.26 19.47 -37.40
C THR A 29 -5.48 20.97 -37.19
N ILE A 30 -5.26 21.50 -35.99
CA ILE A 30 -5.43 22.93 -35.72
C ILE A 30 -4.46 23.78 -36.52
N ASP A 31 -3.20 23.34 -36.65
CA ASP A 31 -2.21 24.02 -37.49
C ASP A 31 -2.63 24.03 -38.97
N ILE A 32 -3.26 22.95 -39.46
CA ILE A 32 -3.82 22.88 -40.82
C ILE A 32 -4.99 23.86 -40.97
N TRP A 33 -5.92 23.90 -40.01
CA TRP A 33 -7.04 24.84 -40.00
C TRP A 33 -6.57 26.30 -39.99
N GLU A 34 -5.58 26.64 -39.15
CA GLU A 34 -4.99 27.99 -39.08
C GLU A 34 -4.36 28.40 -40.42
N ASN A 35 -3.64 27.47 -41.06
CA ASN A 35 -3.09 27.68 -42.40
C ASN A 35 -4.17 27.85 -43.48
N GLN A 36 -5.26 27.10 -43.40
CA GLN A 36 -6.38 27.21 -44.36
C GLN A 36 -7.12 28.53 -44.20
N ILE A 37 -7.41 28.95 -42.96
CA ILE A 37 -8.04 30.25 -42.68
C ILE A 37 -7.16 31.39 -43.21
N SER A 38 -5.85 31.32 -42.97
CA SER A 38 -4.88 32.32 -43.43
C SER A 38 -4.75 32.36 -44.96
N ARG A 39 -4.82 31.21 -45.64
CA ARG A 39 -4.72 31.12 -47.11
C ARG A 39 -5.98 31.60 -47.82
N LEU A 40 -7.15 31.34 -47.26
CA LEU A 40 -8.42 31.61 -47.93
C LEU A 40 -8.87 33.06 -47.81
N ASN A 41 -8.20 33.90 -47.00
CA ASN A 41 -8.64 35.27 -46.69
C ASN A 41 -10.15 35.35 -46.40
N LEU A 42 -10.68 34.28 -45.80
CA LEU A 42 -12.09 34.21 -45.44
C LEU A 42 -12.32 35.36 -44.45
N SER A 43 -13.28 36.23 -44.76
CA SER A 43 -13.85 37.19 -43.83
C SER A 43 -14.56 36.42 -42.71
N VAL A 44 -13.76 35.77 -41.85
CA VAL A 44 -14.23 35.07 -40.67
C VAL A 44 -14.71 36.15 -39.73
N ASN A 45 -16.00 36.09 -39.39
CA ASN A 45 -16.62 36.97 -38.40
C ASN A 45 -15.70 37.10 -37.18
N ALA A 46 -15.43 38.32 -36.72
CA ALA A 46 -14.49 38.62 -35.64
C ALA A 46 -14.76 37.78 -34.38
N GLU A 47 -16.03 37.45 -34.11
CA GLU A 47 -16.40 36.56 -33.00
C GLU A 47 -15.86 35.13 -33.17
N LYS A 48 -15.88 34.58 -34.39
CA LYS A 48 -15.37 33.23 -34.67
C LYS A 48 -13.83 33.20 -34.56
N LEU A 49 -13.16 34.27 -34.98
CA LEU A 49 -11.72 34.44 -34.79
C LEU A 49 -11.36 34.49 -33.30
N ALA A 50 -12.12 35.24 -32.51
CA ALA A 50 -11.93 35.34 -31.06
C ALA A 50 -12.18 33.99 -30.35
N ARG A 51 -13.21 33.23 -30.75
CA ARG A 51 -13.46 31.87 -30.22
C ARG A 51 -12.33 30.90 -30.58
N PHE A 52 -11.81 30.95 -31.82
CA PHE A 52 -10.67 30.13 -32.24
C PHE A 52 -9.40 30.49 -31.46
N GLN A 53 -9.13 31.78 -31.23
CA GLN A 53 -8.01 32.22 -30.39
C GLN A 53 -8.14 31.74 -28.94
N LYS A 54 -9.35 31.86 -28.35
CA LYS A 54 -9.62 31.33 -27.01
C LYS A 54 -9.40 29.82 -26.93
N PHE A 55 -9.79 29.07 -27.96
CA PHE A 55 -9.54 27.63 -28.05
C PHE A 55 -8.05 27.32 -28.12
N LYS A 56 -7.29 28.08 -28.92
CA LYS A 56 -5.82 27.96 -29.01
C LYS A 56 -5.14 28.20 -27.66
N GLU A 57 -5.59 29.19 -26.90
CA GLU A 57 -5.12 29.45 -25.55
C GLU A 57 -5.42 28.29 -24.59
N GLN A 58 -6.65 27.76 -24.62
CA GLN A 58 -7.03 26.60 -23.79
C GLN A 58 -6.17 25.37 -24.10
N LEU A 59 -5.86 25.15 -25.38
CA LEU A 59 -5.05 24.02 -25.82
C LEU A 59 -3.58 24.20 -25.42
N ALA A 60 -3.06 25.43 -25.48
CA ALA A 60 -1.73 25.75 -24.97
C ALA A 60 -1.62 25.50 -23.45
N VAL A 61 -2.66 25.85 -22.69
CA VAL A 61 -2.72 25.58 -21.24
C VAL A 61 -2.76 24.07 -20.96
N ALA A 62 -3.59 23.32 -21.68
CA ALA A 62 -3.68 21.86 -21.53
C ALA A 62 -2.37 21.15 -21.94
N GLN A 63 -1.69 21.62 -23.00
CA GLN A 63 -0.36 21.14 -23.37
C GLN A 63 0.64 21.40 -22.24
N SER A 64 0.67 22.61 -21.67
CA SER A 64 1.55 22.94 -20.55
C SER A 64 1.29 22.06 -19.33
N GLN A 65 0.02 21.73 -19.04
CA GLN A 65 -0.34 20.82 -17.97
C GLN A 65 0.09 19.37 -18.25
N LEU A 66 -0.06 18.90 -19.49
CA LEU A 66 0.41 17.58 -19.92
C LEU A 66 1.95 17.49 -19.81
N ASP A 67 2.66 18.51 -20.28
CA ASP A 67 4.12 18.58 -20.22
C ASP A 67 4.61 18.66 -18.77
N ALA A 68 3.92 19.41 -17.91
CA ALA A 68 4.21 19.45 -16.48
C ALA A 68 3.93 18.11 -15.79
N ALA A 69 2.85 17.41 -16.15
CA ALA A 69 2.56 16.08 -15.63
C ALA A 69 3.59 15.05 -16.11
N TYR A 70 4.02 15.13 -17.36
CA TYR A 70 5.07 14.29 -17.93
C TYR A 70 6.43 14.58 -17.28
N ALA A 71 6.79 15.85 -17.09
CA ALA A 71 8.01 16.26 -16.39
C ALA A 71 8.00 15.79 -14.94
N ARG A 72 6.88 15.93 -14.22
CA ARG A 72 6.72 15.35 -12.87
C ARG A 72 6.87 13.83 -12.89
N ARG A 73 6.29 13.13 -13.87
CA ARG A 73 6.47 11.68 -14.01
C ARG A 73 7.94 11.31 -14.30
N LEU A 74 8.67 12.15 -15.04
CA LEU A 74 10.09 11.95 -15.33
C LEU A 74 10.98 12.23 -14.11
N GLU A 75 10.67 13.28 -13.35
CA GLU A 75 11.38 13.69 -12.13
C GLU A 75 11.11 12.74 -10.95
N TYR A 76 9.88 12.24 -10.82
CA TYR A 76 9.48 11.33 -9.73
C TYR A 76 9.50 9.84 -10.12
N GLY A 77 9.86 9.54 -11.37
CA GLY A 77 9.84 8.19 -11.94
C GLY A 77 8.43 7.63 -12.11
N SER A 78 8.29 6.61 -12.96
CA SER A 78 7.05 5.83 -13.15
C SER A 78 6.60 5.04 -11.91
N SER A 79 7.31 5.16 -10.80
CA SER A 79 7.02 4.49 -9.56
C SER A 79 6.85 5.55 -8.46
N SER A 80 5.60 5.77 -8.04
CA SER A 80 5.28 6.22 -6.68
C SER A 80 5.94 5.32 -5.61
N LEU A 81 6.45 4.15 -6.02
CA LEU A 81 7.30 3.25 -5.28
C LEU A 81 8.78 3.64 -5.24
N THR A 82 9.34 4.56 -6.02
CA THR A 82 10.80 4.82 -6.00
C THR A 82 11.29 5.45 -4.68
N PRO A 83 10.57 6.43 -4.08
CA PRO A 83 10.88 6.90 -2.73
C PRO A 83 10.67 5.81 -1.69
N LEU A 84 9.68 4.93 -1.90
CA LEU A 84 9.32 3.84 -1.01
C LEU A 84 10.31 2.68 -1.10
N LEU A 85 10.83 2.35 -2.28
CA LEU A 85 11.91 1.40 -2.53
C LEU A 85 13.21 1.95 -1.97
N ASN A 86 13.53 3.23 -2.20
CA ASN A 86 14.68 3.86 -1.54
C ASN A 86 14.54 3.86 -0.02
N HIS A 87 13.31 3.93 0.51
CA HIS A 87 13.05 3.82 1.93
C HIS A 87 13.20 2.39 2.43
N VAL A 88 12.65 1.39 1.72
CA VAL A 88 12.76 -0.05 2.00
C VAL A 88 14.22 -0.50 1.88
N GLU A 89 14.96 -0.10 0.85
CA GLU A 89 16.39 -0.38 0.69
C GLU A 89 17.22 0.25 1.82
N LYS A 90 16.89 1.47 2.25
CA LYS A 90 17.50 2.07 3.45
C LYS A 90 17.11 1.32 4.73
N GLN A 91 15.89 0.81 4.81
CA GLN A 91 15.41 0.04 5.95
C GLN A 91 16.09 -1.33 6.01
N ASP A 92 16.29 -1.99 4.86
CA ASP A 92 17.02 -3.24 4.70
C ASP A 92 18.51 -3.07 5.01
N ALA A 93 19.13 -1.98 4.58
CA ALA A 93 20.49 -1.64 5.00
C ALA A 93 20.59 -1.47 6.53
N LYS A 94 19.57 -0.83 7.13
CA LYS A 94 19.51 -0.62 8.59
C LYS A 94 19.24 -1.92 9.36
N THR A 95 18.40 -2.82 8.86
CA THR A 95 18.18 -4.13 9.47
C THR A 95 19.42 -5.02 9.35
N GLN A 96 20.16 -4.94 8.24
CA GLN A 96 21.46 -5.61 8.10
C GLN A 96 22.50 -5.05 9.09
N GLU A 97 22.57 -3.73 9.28
CA GLU A 97 23.43 -3.12 10.31
C GLU A 97 23.03 -3.56 11.72
N LEU A 98 21.73 -3.58 12.04
CA LEU A 98 21.23 -4.07 13.33
C LEU A 98 21.56 -5.54 13.54
N HIS A 99 21.42 -6.37 12.51
CA HIS A 99 21.76 -7.78 12.59
C HIS A 99 23.26 -7.99 12.81
N LYS A 100 24.11 -7.17 12.15
CA LYS A 100 25.56 -7.16 12.36
C LYS A 100 25.92 -6.75 13.79
N LEU A 101 25.31 -5.67 14.30
CA LEU A 101 25.50 -5.21 15.68
C LEU A 101 25.02 -6.26 16.71
N ALA A 102 23.91 -6.93 16.44
CA ALA A 102 23.41 -8.02 17.30
C ALA A 102 24.38 -9.20 17.33
N THR A 103 24.95 -9.59 16.18
CA THR A 103 25.97 -10.64 16.14
C THR A 103 27.26 -10.24 16.86
N GLU A 104 27.69 -8.98 16.74
CA GLU A 104 28.87 -8.45 17.43
C GLU A 104 28.63 -8.39 18.95
N LEU A 105 27.45 -7.97 19.39
CA LEU A 105 27.06 -7.97 20.80
C LEU A 105 27.07 -9.39 21.38
N ASN A 106 26.47 -10.35 20.69
CA ASN A 106 26.45 -11.76 21.11
C ASN A 106 27.87 -12.34 21.19
N GLN A 107 28.74 -11.99 20.24
CA GLN A 107 30.15 -12.37 20.29
C GLN A 107 30.85 -11.77 21.52
N LYS A 108 30.63 -10.49 21.81
CA LYS A 108 31.23 -9.83 22.99
C LYS A 108 30.71 -10.37 24.32
N LEU A 109 29.43 -10.76 24.38
CA LEU A 109 28.88 -11.46 25.55
C LEU A 109 29.54 -12.84 25.73
N ALA A 110 29.74 -13.60 24.65
CA ALA A 110 30.44 -14.88 24.71
C ALA A 110 31.91 -14.73 25.14
N GLU A 111 32.62 -13.70 24.65
CA GLU A 111 33.99 -13.36 25.08
C GLU A 111 34.03 -12.99 26.57
N ALA A 112 33.07 -12.19 27.05
CA ALA A 112 32.97 -11.80 28.46
C ALA A 112 32.69 -13.00 29.38
N ASP A 113 31.80 -13.91 28.97
CA ASP A 113 31.53 -15.15 29.69
C ASP A 113 32.75 -16.09 29.71
N ALA A 114 33.51 -16.16 28.62
CA ALA A 114 34.76 -16.90 28.56
C ALA A 114 35.80 -16.32 29.53
N LEU A 115 35.99 -14.99 29.55
CA LEU A 115 36.88 -14.31 30.49
C LEU A 115 36.44 -14.51 31.95
N LYS A 116 35.14 -14.48 32.23
CA LYS A 116 34.60 -14.76 33.56
C LYS A 116 34.91 -16.19 34.00
N LYS A 117 34.80 -17.17 33.08
CA LYS A 117 35.20 -18.57 33.33
C LYS A 117 36.72 -18.70 33.53
N GLU A 118 37.54 -17.95 32.79
CA GLU A 118 39.01 -17.90 32.94
C GLU A 118 39.41 -17.39 34.34
N VAL A 119 38.80 -16.27 34.78
CA VAL A 119 39.02 -15.68 36.11
C VAL A 119 38.61 -16.64 37.23
N ASN A 120 37.47 -17.34 37.08
CA ASN A 120 37.03 -18.33 38.05
C ASN A 120 37.89 -19.60 38.05
N ARG A 121 38.57 -19.93 36.94
CA ARG A 121 39.46 -21.09 36.83
C ARG A 121 40.87 -20.82 37.34
N LYS A 122 41.34 -19.56 37.34
CA LYS A 122 42.63 -19.20 37.92
C LYS A 122 42.49 -19.20 39.45
N PRO A 123 43.04 -20.20 40.16
CA PRO A 123 43.04 -20.16 41.62
C PRO A 123 43.84 -18.94 42.03
N LEU A 124 43.34 -18.13 42.97
CA LEU A 124 44.15 -17.15 43.66
C LEU A 124 45.34 -17.91 44.26
N VAL A 125 46.49 -17.84 43.59
CA VAL A 125 47.76 -18.22 44.19
C VAL A 125 48.02 -17.16 45.25
N SER A 126 47.62 -17.50 46.46
CA SER A 126 47.95 -16.84 47.70
C SER A 126 49.45 -16.54 47.71
N ALA A 127 49.79 -15.28 47.47
CA ALA A 127 51.08 -14.71 47.78
C ALA A 127 51.22 -14.68 49.31
N SER A 128 51.69 -15.80 49.85
CA SER A 128 52.25 -15.91 51.18
C SER A 128 53.76 -15.78 51.06
N THR A 129 54.28 -14.56 51.24
CA THR A 129 55.67 -14.37 51.67
C THR A 129 55.79 -13.13 52.56
N ASN A 130 55.96 -13.38 53.86
CA ASN A 130 56.50 -12.45 54.84
C ASN A 130 57.85 -11.87 54.36
N HIS A 131 58.18 -10.60 54.65
CA HIS A 131 59.07 -10.20 55.77
C HIS A 131 59.60 -8.74 55.65
N VAL A 132 59.63 -8.07 56.82
CA VAL A 132 60.55 -7.02 57.32
C VAL A 132 60.51 -5.60 56.74
N ALA A 133 60.18 -4.68 57.67
CA ALA A 133 60.69 -3.33 57.96
C ALA A 133 61.28 -2.47 56.84
N GLN A 134 60.91 -1.18 56.85
CA GLN A 134 61.74 -0.13 57.47
C GLN A 134 61.31 1.23 56.91
N ASP A 135 60.69 2.01 57.80
CA ASP A 135 60.93 3.44 58.06
C ASP A 135 60.82 4.51 56.96
N SER A 136 60.38 5.67 57.44
CA SER A 136 60.56 7.02 56.89
C SER A 136 59.52 7.55 55.88
N ASN A 137 58.78 8.53 56.41
CA ASN A 137 58.60 9.87 55.85
C ASN A 137 57.48 10.15 54.82
N ASP A 138 56.47 10.86 55.34
CA ASP A 138 56.31 12.31 55.14
C ASP A 138 55.30 12.80 54.08
N ILE A 139 54.47 13.75 54.55
CA ILE A 139 53.55 14.68 53.85
C ILE A 139 52.44 14.02 53.01
N GLY A 140 51.14 14.16 53.29
CA GLY A 140 50.41 15.27 53.88
C GLY A 140 49.30 15.69 52.93
N ILE A 141 48.10 15.89 53.50
CA ILE A 141 47.11 16.91 53.10
C ILE A 141 46.12 16.53 51.96
N GLU A 142 44.93 16.13 52.45
CA GLU A 142 43.60 16.66 52.10
C GLU A 142 42.79 16.19 50.87
N SER A 143 41.49 16.11 51.18
CA SER A 143 40.32 16.38 50.33
C SER A 143 39.69 15.22 49.55
N ALA A 144 38.67 14.62 50.19
CA ALA A 144 37.40 14.35 49.50
C ALA A 144 36.72 15.69 49.11
N PRO A 145 35.56 15.74 48.40
CA PRO A 145 34.80 14.71 47.67
C PRO A 145 34.39 15.17 46.24
N ALA A 146 33.99 14.27 45.34
CA ALA A 146 33.15 14.67 44.19
C ALA A 146 32.38 13.50 43.57
N GLY A 147 31.06 13.63 43.56
CA GLY A 147 30.13 12.63 43.05
C GLY A 147 30.22 12.43 41.54
N ILE A 148 30.33 11.17 41.14
CA ILE A 148 30.19 10.76 39.75
C ILE A 148 28.71 10.57 39.46
N LYS A 149 28.19 11.55 38.71
CA LYS A 149 26.83 11.67 38.21
C LYS A 149 26.39 10.38 37.53
N ARG A 150 25.39 9.70 38.12
CA ARG A 150 24.55 8.71 37.43
C ARG A 150 23.83 9.45 36.29
N ARG A 151 24.30 9.26 35.06
CA ARG A 151 23.63 9.72 33.85
C ARG A 151 22.37 8.87 33.70
N ARG A 152 21.20 9.47 33.96
CA ARG A 152 19.89 8.96 33.54
C ARG A 152 19.92 8.78 32.02
N LEU A 153 19.79 7.54 31.54
CA LEU A 153 19.37 7.28 30.17
C LEU A 153 17.85 7.47 30.15
N SER A 154 17.43 8.69 29.80
CA SER A 154 16.09 9.01 29.29
C SER A 154 15.85 8.14 28.05
N SER A 155 14.81 7.28 27.97
CA SER A 155 13.37 7.62 27.97
C SER A 155 13.08 8.82 27.06
N GLY A 156 12.89 8.56 25.77
CA GLY A 156 12.52 9.59 24.81
C GLY A 156 12.72 9.16 23.36
N TYR A 157 12.06 8.09 22.94
CA TYR A 157 11.78 7.80 21.53
C TYR A 157 10.26 7.84 21.35
N GLU A 158 9.67 9.02 21.55
CA GLU A 158 8.38 9.32 20.91
C GLU A 158 8.70 9.99 19.59
N ASP A 159 8.88 9.16 18.57
CA ASP A 159 9.08 9.58 17.18
C ASP A 159 7.74 10.02 16.59
N THR A 160 7.20 11.13 17.11
CA THR A 160 5.97 11.79 16.63
C THR A 160 6.14 12.45 15.25
N SER A 161 7.36 12.39 14.69
CA SER A 161 7.71 12.98 13.41
C SER A 161 7.21 12.17 12.20
N SER A 162 6.92 10.87 12.36
CA SER A 162 6.46 10.01 11.25
C SER A 162 4.96 10.15 10.96
N SER A 163 4.13 10.39 11.98
CA SER A 163 2.68 10.55 11.84
C SER A 163 2.31 11.80 11.04
N ASN A 164 3.03 12.91 11.25
CA ASN A 164 2.78 14.17 10.53
C ASN A 164 3.05 14.07 9.02
N ALA A 165 4.02 13.25 8.60
CA ALA A 165 4.32 13.06 7.17
C ALA A 165 3.21 12.29 6.44
N LEU A 166 2.61 11.30 7.10
CA LEU A 166 1.49 10.54 6.56
C LEU A 166 0.23 11.41 6.46
N GLU A 167 -0.07 12.22 7.48
CA GLU A 167 -1.21 13.14 7.43
C GLU A 167 -1.04 14.23 6.36
N GLN A 168 0.17 14.76 6.17
CA GLN A 168 0.46 15.70 5.08
C GLN A 168 0.27 15.06 3.70
N SER A 169 0.72 13.81 3.52
CA SER A 169 0.50 13.04 2.30
C SER A 169 -0.99 12.83 2.02
N LYS A 170 -1.78 12.44 3.04
CA LYS A 170 -3.23 12.23 2.93
C LYS A 170 -3.97 13.53 2.58
N ALA A 171 -3.55 14.66 3.14
CA ALA A 171 -4.10 15.97 2.82
C ALA A 171 -3.80 16.38 1.37
N GLU A 172 -2.59 16.12 0.88
CA GLU A 172 -2.20 16.42 -0.50
C GLU A 172 -2.93 15.52 -1.51
N ILE A 173 -3.07 14.22 -1.22
CA ILE A 173 -3.87 13.29 -2.05
C ILE A 173 -5.33 13.76 -2.13
N SER A 174 -5.91 14.18 -1.01
CA SER A 174 -7.28 14.71 -0.95
C SER A 174 -7.43 16.00 -1.75
N ARG A 175 -6.39 16.85 -1.76
CA ARG A 175 -6.33 18.07 -2.58
C ARG A 175 -6.26 17.74 -4.07
N LEU A 176 -5.39 16.81 -4.46
CA LEU A 176 -5.28 16.35 -5.85
C LEU A 176 -6.59 15.75 -6.36
N HIS A 177 -7.28 14.95 -5.54
CA HIS A 177 -8.61 14.42 -5.88
C HIS A 177 -9.64 15.52 -6.16
N ARG A 178 -9.67 16.58 -5.35
CA ARG A 178 -10.55 17.73 -5.58
C ARG A 178 -10.23 18.44 -6.89
N ILE A 179 -8.95 18.68 -7.18
CA ILE A 179 -8.51 19.31 -8.43
C ILE A 179 -8.90 18.45 -9.62
N LEU A 180 -8.71 17.13 -9.54
CA LEU A 180 -9.01 16.21 -10.63
C LEU A 180 -10.52 16.14 -10.90
N LYS A 181 -11.34 16.18 -9.83
CA LYS A 181 -12.80 16.28 -9.93
C LYS A 181 -13.25 17.60 -10.57
N ASP A 182 -12.63 18.72 -10.22
CA ASP A 182 -12.92 20.03 -10.84
C ASP A 182 -12.52 20.06 -12.32
N ILE A 183 -11.37 19.48 -12.67
CA ILE A 183 -10.94 19.34 -14.07
C ILE A 183 -11.94 18.47 -14.84
N SER A 184 -12.34 17.33 -14.28
CA SER A 184 -13.35 16.46 -14.90
C SER A 184 -14.66 17.20 -15.16
N LYS A 185 -15.16 17.97 -14.19
CA LYS A 185 -16.36 18.79 -14.37
C LYS A 185 -16.20 19.82 -15.49
N ARG A 186 -15.06 20.52 -15.54
CA ARG A 186 -14.77 21.51 -16.59
C ARG A 186 -14.65 20.87 -17.98
N VAL A 187 -14.12 19.66 -18.07
CA VAL A 187 -14.06 18.89 -19.33
C VAL A 187 -15.48 18.60 -19.82
N VAL A 188 -16.37 18.12 -18.95
CA VAL A 188 -17.79 17.86 -19.31
C VAL A 188 -18.50 19.14 -19.76
N GLU A 189 -18.26 20.27 -19.09
CA GLU A 189 -18.83 21.57 -19.50
C GLU A 189 -18.32 22.01 -20.88
N VAL A 190 -17.05 21.80 -21.18
CA VAL A 190 -16.45 22.11 -22.49
C VAL A 190 -16.96 21.17 -23.58
N GLU A 191 -17.12 19.88 -23.29
CA GLU A 191 -17.70 18.90 -24.22
C GLU A 191 -19.14 19.27 -24.58
N ASN A 192 -19.98 19.60 -23.57
CA ASN A 192 -21.35 20.04 -23.81
C ASN A 192 -21.41 21.34 -24.64
N SER A 193 -20.53 22.30 -24.35
CA SER A 193 -20.41 23.53 -25.14
C SER A 193 -19.97 23.24 -26.59
N PHE A 194 -19.09 22.27 -26.80
CA PHE A 194 -18.61 21.88 -28.12
C PHE A 194 -19.74 21.23 -28.93
N SER A 195 -20.48 20.28 -28.35
CA SER A 195 -21.63 19.65 -29.02
C SER A 195 -22.73 20.66 -29.38
N ALA A 196 -22.97 21.66 -28.52
CA ALA A 196 -23.91 22.75 -28.81
C ALA A 196 -23.42 23.64 -29.97
N GLN A 197 -22.12 23.94 -30.03
CA GLN A 197 -21.55 24.75 -31.11
C GLN A 197 -21.50 23.99 -32.44
N GLU A 198 -21.24 22.69 -32.40
CA GLU A 198 -21.23 21.85 -33.59
C GLU A 198 -22.61 21.74 -34.24
N THR A 199 -23.65 21.57 -33.42
CA THR A 199 -25.04 21.54 -33.90
C THR A 199 -25.43 22.88 -34.55
N GLU A 200 -25.09 24.01 -33.94
CA GLU A 200 -25.31 25.34 -34.52
C GLU A 200 -24.58 25.53 -35.86
N MET A 201 -23.32 25.07 -35.96
CA MET A 201 -22.55 25.14 -37.21
C MET A 201 -23.14 24.26 -38.30
N ARG A 202 -23.59 23.05 -37.95
CA ARG A 202 -24.25 22.11 -38.88
C ARG A 202 -25.54 22.71 -39.44
N ASP A 203 -26.34 23.37 -38.61
CA ASP A 203 -27.57 24.03 -39.04
C ASP A 203 -27.30 25.25 -39.93
N LEU A 204 -26.25 26.04 -39.64
CA LEU A 204 -25.81 27.15 -40.49
C LEU A 204 -25.34 26.69 -41.87
N VAL A 205 -24.54 25.61 -41.94
CA VAL A 205 -24.09 25.04 -43.22
C VAL A 205 -25.29 24.52 -44.01
N ARG A 206 -26.23 23.85 -43.35
CA ARG A 206 -27.46 23.36 -43.98
C ARG A 206 -28.30 24.51 -44.54
N ALA A 207 -28.48 25.60 -43.79
CA ALA A 207 -29.19 26.79 -44.24
C ALA A 207 -28.49 27.46 -45.44
N TYR A 208 -27.16 27.60 -45.40
CA TYR A 208 -26.38 28.20 -46.48
C TYR A 208 -26.44 27.38 -47.78
N ILE A 209 -26.42 26.04 -47.68
CA ILE A 209 -26.58 25.16 -48.83
C ILE A 209 -27.99 25.32 -49.43
N HIS A 210 -29.02 25.45 -48.58
CA HIS A 210 -30.40 25.62 -49.04
C HIS A 210 -30.61 26.95 -49.77
N ASP A 211 -30.13 28.07 -49.21
CA ASP A 211 -30.20 29.41 -49.84
C ASP A 211 -29.46 29.46 -51.18
N ARG A 212 -28.37 28.70 -51.31
CA ARG A 212 -27.54 28.69 -52.53
C ARG A 212 -28.10 27.77 -53.62
N ALA A 213 -28.82 26.71 -53.24
CA ALA A 213 -29.49 25.81 -54.19
C ALA A 213 -30.64 26.52 -54.93
N GLU A 214 -31.24 27.55 -54.34
CA GLU A 214 -32.27 28.39 -55.00
C GLU A 214 -31.68 29.42 -55.98
N SER A 215 -30.35 29.60 -56.01
CA SER A 215 -29.63 30.56 -56.87
C SER A 215 -29.05 29.90 -58.13
N ASP A 216 -29.90 29.77 -59.15
CA ASP A 216 -29.79 29.48 -60.61
C ASP A 216 -28.42 29.28 -61.37
N HIS A 217 -27.36 28.74 -60.76
CA HIS A 217 -26.10 28.35 -61.44
C HIS A 217 -25.82 26.85 -61.23
N ALA A 218 -26.61 26.01 -61.91
CA ALA A 218 -26.95 24.67 -61.43
C ALA A 218 -25.96 23.50 -61.70
N SER A 219 -25.02 23.53 -62.65
CA SER A 219 -24.25 22.30 -62.94
C SER A 219 -22.95 22.13 -62.13
N GLY A 220 -22.22 23.22 -61.86
CA GLY A 220 -20.97 23.18 -61.09
C GLY A 220 -21.17 23.29 -59.58
N VAL A 221 -22.26 23.93 -59.14
CA VAL A 221 -22.61 24.06 -57.73
C VAL A 221 -23.14 22.74 -57.19
N GLN A 222 -23.93 21.99 -57.98
CA GLN A 222 -24.45 20.68 -57.56
C GLN A 222 -23.33 19.69 -57.24
N ALA A 223 -22.31 19.57 -58.10
CA ALA A 223 -21.17 18.70 -57.83
C ALA A 223 -20.38 19.08 -56.55
N ARG A 224 -20.31 20.39 -56.23
CA ARG A 224 -19.70 20.86 -54.98
C ARG A 224 -20.60 20.63 -53.78
N VAL A 225 -21.92 20.76 -53.94
CA VAL A 225 -22.91 20.44 -52.89
C VAL A 225 -22.88 18.96 -52.59
N ASP A 226 -22.84 18.10 -53.60
CA ASP A 226 -22.73 16.64 -53.43
C ASP A 226 -21.41 16.25 -52.73
N ALA A 227 -20.29 16.91 -53.09
CA ALA A 227 -19.01 16.70 -52.40
C ALA A 227 -19.04 17.17 -50.94
N ILE A 228 -19.61 18.35 -50.66
CA ILE A 228 -19.78 18.86 -49.29
C ILE A 228 -20.73 17.96 -48.49
N GLN A 229 -21.78 17.42 -49.11
CA GLN A 229 -22.70 16.49 -48.47
C GLN A 229 -21.99 15.19 -48.12
N GLN A 230 -21.18 14.64 -49.04
CA GLN A 230 -20.36 13.46 -48.78
C GLN A 230 -19.34 13.68 -47.66
N ASP A 231 -18.66 14.84 -47.64
CA ASP A 231 -17.75 15.22 -46.56
C ASP A 231 -18.49 15.39 -45.24
N THR A 232 -19.69 15.99 -45.25
CA THR A 232 -20.53 16.16 -44.06
C THR A 232 -20.99 14.82 -43.49
N ASP A 233 -21.37 13.88 -44.35
CA ASP A 233 -21.75 12.53 -43.95
C ASP A 233 -20.54 11.75 -43.41
N HIS A 234 -19.36 11.93 -44.00
CA HIS A 234 -18.12 11.33 -43.51
C HIS A 234 -17.74 11.88 -42.12
N ILE A 235 -17.80 13.20 -41.93
CA ILE A 235 -17.59 13.85 -40.62
C ILE A 235 -18.64 13.37 -39.62
N GLY A 236 -19.89 13.22 -40.04
CA GLY A 236 -20.97 12.69 -39.21
C GLY A 236 -20.65 11.29 -38.66
N LYS A 237 -20.11 10.39 -39.50
CA LYS A 237 -19.66 9.06 -39.07
C LYS A 237 -18.47 9.11 -38.12
N GLN A 238 -17.47 9.96 -38.42
CA GLN A 238 -16.32 10.14 -37.53
C GLN A 238 -16.73 10.69 -36.15
N LEU A 239 -17.74 11.56 -36.11
CA LEU A 239 -18.29 12.09 -34.87
C LEU A 239 -19.04 11.02 -34.07
N GLU A 240 -19.80 10.15 -34.74
CA GLU A 240 -20.49 9.03 -34.10
C GLU A 240 -19.50 8.02 -33.50
N GLU A 241 -18.44 7.69 -34.24
CA GLU A 241 -17.33 6.88 -33.75
C GLU A 241 -16.61 7.55 -32.55
N LEU A 242 -16.42 8.87 -32.60
CA LEU A 242 -15.84 9.62 -31.48
C LEU A 242 -16.76 9.60 -30.26
N SER A 243 -18.07 9.76 -30.44
CA SER A 243 -19.08 9.76 -29.37
C SER A 243 -19.17 8.40 -28.68
N THR A 244 -19.22 7.32 -29.45
CA THR A 244 -19.19 5.94 -28.91
C THR A 244 -17.89 5.68 -28.16
N TRP A 245 -16.76 6.18 -28.65
CA TRP A 245 -15.47 6.06 -27.98
C TRP A 245 -15.41 6.86 -26.66
N ILE A 246 -15.96 8.08 -26.61
CA ILE A 246 -16.09 8.87 -25.37
C ILE A 246 -16.96 8.15 -24.36
N ALA A 247 -18.11 7.60 -24.78
CA ALA A 247 -19.00 6.84 -23.91
C ALA A 247 -18.28 5.60 -23.32
N GLN A 248 -17.48 4.91 -24.14
CA GLN A 248 -16.67 3.79 -23.69
C GLN A 248 -15.61 4.21 -22.66
N ILE A 249 -14.90 5.33 -22.87
CA ILE A 249 -13.93 5.86 -21.90
C ILE A 249 -14.61 6.22 -20.59
N ILE A 250 -15.77 6.85 -20.62
CA ILE A 250 -16.53 7.19 -19.40
C ILE A 250 -16.88 5.91 -18.63
N ALA A 251 -17.32 4.86 -19.32
CA ALA A 251 -17.61 3.57 -18.71
C ALA A 251 -16.36 2.90 -18.12
N ASP A 252 -15.24 2.93 -18.84
CA ASP A 252 -13.97 2.38 -18.37
C ASP A 252 -13.39 3.17 -17.18
N ASN A 253 -13.47 4.51 -17.20
CA ASN A 253 -13.05 5.36 -16.09
C ASN A 253 -13.86 5.04 -14.83
N ARG A 254 -15.19 4.92 -14.93
CA ARG A 254 -16.03 4.50 -13.79
C ARG A 254 -15.62 3.13 -13.25
N ARG A 255 -15.30 2.19 -14.14
CA ARG A 255 -14.83 0.85 -13.75
C ARG A 255 -13.48 0.91 -13.03
N ILE A 256 -12.57 1.76 -13.48
CA ILE A 256 -11.26 1.98 -12.84
C ILE A 256 -11.45 2.64 -11.48
N GLU A 257 -12.31 3.65 -11.36
CA GLU A 257 -12.64 4.31 -10.09
C GLU A 257 -13.19 3.31 -9.06
N MET A 258 -14.16 2.47 -9.44
CA MET A 258 -14.68 1.43 -8.54
C MET A 258 -13.59 0.45 -8.07
N LYS A 259 -12.71 0.02 -8.98
CA LYS A 259 -11.58 -0.87 -8.61
C LYS A 259 -10.59 -0.18 -7.69
N HIS A 260 -10.31 1.10 -7.92
CA HIS A 260 -9.43 1.88 -7.07
C HIS A 260 -10.03 2.03 -5.66
N GLU A 261 -11.32 2.32 -5.55
CA GLU A 261 -12.03 2.35 -4.26
C GLU A 261 -11.97 0.99 -3.56
N GLU A 262 -12.22 -0.12 -4.27
CA GLU A 262 -12.12 -1.48 -3.73
C GLU A 262 -10.72 -1.79 -3.18
N LEU A 263 -9.67 -1.49 -3.96
CA LEU A 263 -8.28 -1.71 -3.54
C LEU A 263 -7.90 -0.82 -2.37
N THR A 264 -8.39 0.43 -2.32
CA THR A 264 -8.15 1.33 -1.20
C THR A 264 -8.79 0.80 0.08
N MET A 265 -10.01 0.24 -0.01
CA MET A 265 -10.67 -0.39 1.13
C MET A 265 -9.93 -1.64 1.61
N LYS A 266 -9.49 -2.52 0.70
CA LYS A 266 -8.70 -3.71 1.05
C LYS A 266 -7.39 -3.34 1.72
N ASN A 267 -6.65 -2.38 1.15
CA ASN A 267 -5.40 -1.91 1.75
C ASN A 267 -5.64 -1.33 3.15
N GLN A 268 -6.72 -0.57 3.35
CA GLN A 268 -7.07 -0.04 4.67
C GLN A 268 -7.41 -1.16 5.68
N GLN A 269 -8.06 -2.23 5.22
CA GLN A 269 -8.35 -3.40 6.04
C GLN A 269 -7.06 -4.13 6.44
N GLU A 270 -6.18 -4.41 5.48
CA GLU A 270 -4.88 -5.06 5.72
C GLU A 270 -3.99 -4.23 6.66
N GLU A 271 -3.97 -2.90 6.51
CA GLU A 271 -3.27 -2.00 7.44
C GLU A 271 -3.82 -2.09 8.87
N ASN A 272 -5.13 -2.27 9.04
CA ASN A 272 -5.76 -2.41 10.36
C ASN A 272 -5.41 -3.78 10.97
N GLU A 273 -5.49 -4.87 10.19
CA GLU A 273 -5.09 -6.21 10.63
C GLU A 273 -3.61 -6.25 11.04
N LEU A 274 -2.73 -5.60 10.27
CA LEU A 274 -1.31 -5.49 10.60
C LEU A 274 -1.10 -4.70 11.91
N ARG A 275 -1.84 -3.62 12.12
CA ARG A 275 -1.81 -2.86 13.38
C ARG A 275 -2.26 -3.71 14.57
N GLU A 276 -3.31 -4.51 14.42
CA GLU A 276 -3.78 -5.42 15.46
C GLU A 276 -2.74 -6.50 15.80
N LEU A 277 -2.10 -7.08 14.78
CA LEU A 277 -1.03 -8.06 14.98
C LEU A 277 0.19 -7.46 15.69
N LEU A 278 0.60 -6.24 15.32
CA LEU A 278 1.70 -5.55 16.00
C LEU A 278 1.37 -5.29 17.47
N ASN A 279 0.16 -4.83 17.78
CA ASN A 279 -0.28 -4.64 19.16
C ASN A 279 -0.26 -5.96 19.96
N ARG A 280 -0.65 -7.08 19.32
CA ARG A 280 -0.61 -8.40 19.96
C ARG A 280 0.82 -8.86 20.25
N ILE A 281 1.76 -8.60 19.34
CA ILE A 281 3.18 -8.91 19.53
C ILE A 281 3.76 -8.07 20.69
N GLU A 282 3.43 -6.77 20.74
CA GLU A 282 3.87 -5.89 21.83
C GLU A 282 3.37 -6.36 23.20
N GLU A 283 2.10 -6.77 23.29
CA GLU A 283 1.55 -7.32 24.54
C GLU A 283 2.21 -8.65 24.92
N GLN A 284 2.49 -9.52 23.95
CA GLN A 284 3.23 -10.77 24.20
C GLN A 284 4.66 -10.53 24.68
N GLU A 285 5.36 -9.55 24.12
CA GLU A 285 6.72 -9.19 24.56
C GLU A 285 6.69 -8.66 26.00
N LYS A 286 5.68 -7.86 26.35
CA LYS A 286 5.50 -7.35 27.71
C LYS A 286 5.23 -8.48 28.71
N ILE A 287 4.38 -9.46 28.36
CA ILE A 287 4.15 -10.66 29.17
C ILE A 287 5.45 -11.45 29.33
N HIS A 288 6.19 -11.66 28.24
CA HIS A 288 7.46 -12.39 28.29
C HIS A 288 8.51 -11.71 29.19
N ILE A 289 8.58 -10.38 29.18
CA ILE A 289 9.44 -9.61 30.09
C ILE A 289 8.99 -9.82 31.55
N GLN A 290 7.69 -9.81 31.84
CA GLN A 290 7.16 -10.06 33.19
C GLN A 290 7.52 -11.48 33.65
N ASP A 291 7.23 -12.49 32.85
CA ASP A 291 7.53 -13.90 33.14
C ASP A 291 9.03 -14.10 33.41
N LYS A 292 9.89 -13.46 32.60
CA LYS A 292 11.34 -13.50 32.80
C LYS A 292 11.73 -12.93 34.16
N THR A 293 11.16 -11.78 34.55
CA THR A 293 11.46 -11.18 35.87
C THR A 293 10.97 -12.05 37.03
N GLU A 294 9.82 -12.71 36.87
CA GLU A 294 9.29 -13.64 37.88
C GLU A 294 10.19 -14.88 38.02
N VAL A 295 10.62 -15.47 36.90
CA VAL A 295 11.55 -16.60 36.88
C VAL A 295 12.89 -16.22 37.55
N GLU A 296 13.42 -15.03 37.26
CA GLU A 296 14.64 -14.52 37.90
C GLU A 296 14.45 -14.35 39.43
N ALA A 297 13.30 -13.83 39.87
CA ALA A 297 12.97 -13.68 41.29
C ALA A 297 12.82 -15.04 42.01
N LEU A 298 12.14 -16.00 41.39
CA LEU A 298 12.00 -17.37 41.91
C LEU A 298 13.35 -18.08 42.00
N ASN A 299 14.20 -17.92 40.98
CA ASN A 299 15.54 -18.50 40.99
C ASN A 299 16.44 -17.87 42.07
N ALA A 300 16.32 -16.56 42.29
CA ALA A 300 17.01 -15.88 43.39
C ALA A 300 16.53 -16.38 44.77
N ALA A 301 15.21 -16.55 44.95
CA ALA A 301 14.64 -17.10 46.18
C ALA A 301 15.11 -18.54 46.44
N LEU A 302 15.13 -19.39 45.41
CA LEU A 302 15.62 -20.76 45.49
C LEU A 302 17.11 -20.81 45.82
N THR A 303 17.91 -19.91 45.26
CA THR A 303 19.34 -19.77 45.58
C THR A 303 19.53 -19.35 47.03
N ALA A 304 18.78 -18.36 47.52
CA ALA A 304 18.81 -17.92 48.92
C ALA A 304 18.42 -19.04 49.89
N TYR A 305 17.42 -19.87 49.53
CA TYR A 305 17.02 -21.04 50.30
C TYR A 305 18.13 -22.09 50.39
N ARG A 306 18.85 -22.34 49.28
CA ARG A 306 19.99 -23.26 49.24
C ARG A 306 21.16 -22.77 50.09
N GLU A 307 21.44 -21.48 50.09
CA GLU A 307 22.55 -20.89 50.86
C GLU A 307 22.25 -20.86 52.37
N LYS A 308 20.98 -20.72 52.75
CA LYS A 308 20.56 -20.66 54.15
C LYS A 308 19.40 -21.64 54.41
N PRO A 309 19.69 -22.95 54.48
CA PRO A 309 18.66 -23.95 54.72
C PRO A 309 17.99 -23.64 56.07
N VAL A 310 16.66 -23.50 56.04
CA VAL A 310 15.86 -23.35 57.25
C VAL A 310 16.10 -24.57 58.13
N SER A 311 16.37 -24.34 59.40
CA SER A 311 16.55 -25.42 60.38
C SER A 311 15.35 -26.36 60.30
N PRO A 312 15.57 -27.69 60.28
CA PRO A 312 14.50 -28.65 60.07
C PRO A 312 13.39 -28.39 61.09
N PRO A 313 12.12 -28.33 60.65
CA PRO A 313 11.01 -28.19 61.58
C PRO A 313 11.07 -29.33 62.59
N SER A 314 10.81 -29.05 63.86
CA SER A 314 10.91 -30.00 64.98
C SER A 314 9.85 -31.12 64.92
N SER A 315 9.18 -31.30 63.79
CA SER A 315 8.10 -32.25 63.56
C SER A 315 8.63 -33.45 62.76
N PRO A 316 8.28 -34.70 63.13
CA PRO A 316 8.62 -35.86 62.33
C PRO A 316 8.07 -35.70 60.91
N PHE A 317 8.96 -35.64 59.93
CA PHE A 317 8.61 -35.57 58.52
C PHE A 317 8.03 -36.92 58.10
N ASP A 318 6.75 -36.94 57.75
CA ASP A 318 6.09 -38.11 57.18
C ASP A 318 6.04 -37.97 55.64
N PRO A 319 6.94 -38.66 54.91
CA PRO A 319 7.02 -38.53 53.45
C PRO A 319 5.76 -39.03 52.74
N GLU A 320 5.02 -39.98 53.32
CA GLU A 320 3.79 -40.53 52.70
C GLU A 320 2.66 -39.51 52.72
N ALA A 321 2.43 -38.87 53.87
CA ALA A 321 1.42 -37.81 53.99
C ALA A 321 1.72 -36.61 53.06
N THR A 322 3.01 -36.26 52.92
CA THR A 322 3.43 -35.14 52.07
C THR A 322 3.28 -35.44 50.58
N MET A 323 3.57 -36.68 50.14
CA MET A 323 3.35 -37.09 48.76
C MET A 323 1.88 -37.09 48.38
N LEU A 324 0.99 -37.53 49.29
CA LEU A 324 -0.45 -37.51 49.07
C LEU A 324 -0.98 -36.09 48.87
N ASP A 325 -0.53 -35.15 49.70
CA ASP A 325 -0.89 -33.73 49.59
C ASP A 325 -0.38 -33.11 48.28
N MET A 326 0.85 -33.45 47.86
CA MET A 326 1.41 -33.01 46.58
C MET A 326 0.66 -33.62 45.38
N GLU A 327 0.26 -34.88 45.46
CA GLU A 327 -0.49 -35.54 44.39
C GLU A 327 -1.85 -34.86 44.17
N ASP A 328 -2.54 -34.51 45.25
CA ASP A 328 -3.81 -33.79 45.19
C ASP A 328 -3.64 -32.37 44.65
N GLN A 329 -2.60 -31.64 45.08
CA GLN A 329 -2.28 -30.31 44.53
C GLN A 329 -1.93 -30.39 43.03
N ILE A 330 -1.16 -31.38 42.61
CA ILE A 330 -0.82 -31.58 41.18
C ILE A 330 -2.07 -31.93 40.39
N LYS A 331 -2.93 -32.83 40.89
CA LYS A 331 -4.21 -33.15 40.23
C LYS A 331 -5.09 -31.93 40.09
N GLU A 332 -5.17 -31.10 41.14
CA GLU A 332 -5.94 -29.86 41.11
C GLU A 332 -5.36 -28.85 40.12
N LEU A 333 -4.04 -28.69 40.08
CA LEU A 333 -3.35 -27.81 39.14
C LEU A 333 -3.52 -28.28 37.68
N VAL A 334 -3.40 -29.58 37.42
CA VAL A 334 -3.70 -30.17 36.11
C VAL A 334 -5.17 -29.95 35.72
N ARG A 335 -6.10 -30.12 36.67
CA ARG A 335 -7.54 -29.95 36.42
C ARG A 335 -7.94 -28.50 36.20
N ASN A 336 -7.29 -27.56 36.86
CA ASN A 336 -7.66 -26.13 36.83
C ASN A 336 -6.86 -25.34 35.79
N ALA A 337 -5.58 -25.67 35.56
CA ALA A 337 -4.73 -24.93 34.62
C ALA A 337 -4.62 -25.65 33.27
N ILE A 338 -4.37 -26.97 33.25
CA ILE A 338 -4.08 -27.68 32.00
C ILE A 338 -5.36 -28.06 31.25
N LYS A 339 -6.36 -28.59 31.96
CA LYS A 339 -7.64 -29.02 31.35
C LYS A 339 -8.32 -27.93 30.52
N PRO A 340 -8.48 -26.66 30.96
CA PRO A 340 -9.12 -25.64 30.15
C PRO A 340 -8.35 -25.34 28.87
N HIS A 341 -7.01 -25.29 28.89
CA HIS A 341 -6.22 -25.09 27.67
C HIS A 341 -6.35 -26.26 26.68
N VAL A 342 -6.44 -27.50 27.19
CA VAL A 342 -6.69 -28.66 26.32
C VAL A 342 -8.09 -28.61 25.72
N GLU A 343 -9.10 -28.18 26.48
CA GLU A 343 -10.46 -28.05 25.96
C GLU A 343 -10.61 -26.87 24.98
N GLU A 344 -9.89 -25.76 25.21
CA GLU A 344 -9.81 -24.61 24.32
C GLU A 344 -9.16 -24.98 23.00
N THR A 345 -7.99 -25.65 23.03
CA THR A 345 -7.31 -26.13 21.81
C THR A 345 -8.14 -27.16 21.06
N ARG A 346 -8.84 -28.06 21.77
CA ARG A 346 -9.80 -28.99 21.17
C ARG A 346 -10.96 -28.25 20.50
N SER A 347 -11.52 -27.24 21.16
CA SER A 347 -12.64 -26.46 20.63
C SER A 347 -12.22 -25.66 19.39
N ALA A 348 -11.05 -25.02 19.43
CA ALA A 348 -10.47 -24.32 18.28
C ALA A 348 -10.23 -25.26 17.10
N LEU A 349 -9.68 -26.46 17.33
CA LEU A 349 -9.47 -27.46 16.28
C LEU A 349 -10.80 -27.92 15.64
N VAL A 350 -11.84 -28.10 16.46
CA VAL A 350 -13.18 -28.48 15.97
C VAL A 350 -13.79 -27.36 15.13
N GLU A 351 -13.64 -26.10 15.55
CA GLU A 351 -14.10 -24.94 14.80
C GLU A 351 -13.37 -24.80 13.47
N ASP A 352 -12.04 -24.94 13.46
CA ASP A 352 -11.23 -24.91 12.24
C ASP A 352 -11.64 -26.04 11.28
N LEU A 353 -11.83 -27.27 11.78
CA LEU A 353 -12.31 -28.38 10.97
C LEU A 353 -13.70 -28.10 10.36
N GLN A 354 -14.63 -27.56 11.14
CA GLN A 354 -15.95 -27.18 10.64
C GLN A 354 -15.87 -26.07 9.58
N ARG A 355 -14.99 -25.10 9.78
CA ARG A 355 -14.76 -24.02 8.82
C ARG A 355 -14.21 -24.57 7.51
N TYR A 356 -13.17 -25.41 7.56
CA TYR A 356 -12.60 -26.07 6.40
C TYR A 356 -13.63 -26.92 5.66
N ASP A 357 -14.43 -27.70 6.38
CA ASP A 357 -15.52 -28.48 5.78
C ASP A 357 -16.52 -27.57 5.07
N SER A 358 -16.93 -26.46 5.69
CA SER A 358 -17.88 -25.51 5.10
C SER A 358 -17.33 -24.83 3.83
N GLU A 359 -16.05 -24.45 3.83
CA GLU A 359 -15.36 -23.85 2.69
C GLU A 359 -15.26 -24.87 1.55
N LEU A 360 -14.87 -26.10 1.87
CA LEU A 360 -14.78 -27.22 0.94
C LEU A 360 -16.15 -27.55 0.33
N TYR A 361 -17.21 -27.61 1.13
CA TYR A 361 -18.58 -27.81 0.66
C TYR A 361 -19.01 -26.67 -0.25
N SER A 362 -18.75 -25.40 0.10
CA SER A 362 -19.10 -24.27 -0.77
C SER A 362 -18.39 -24.35 -2.13
N MET A 363 -17.11 -24.71 -2.13
CA MET A 363 -16.31 -24.83 -3.35
C MET A 363 -16.78 -26.01 -4.20
N LEU A 364 -16.92 -27.20 -3.61
CA LEU A 364 -17.36 -28.40 -4.33
C LEU A 364 -18.79 -28.25 -4.83
N TRP A 365 -19.69 -27.70 -4.02
CA TRP A 365 -21.09 -27.53 -4.40
C TRP A 365 -21.27 -26.54 -5.55
N SER A 366 -20.48 -25.46 -5.59
CA SER A 366 -20.48 -24.53 -6.73
C SER A 366 -20.10 -25.22 -8.05
N LYS A 367 -19.08 -26.10 -8.02
CA LYS A 367 -18.62 -26.87 -9.18
C LYS A 367 -19.62 -27.96 -9.58
N LEU A 368 -20.13 -28.71 -8.60
CA LEU A 368 -21.17 -29.73 -8.82
C LEU A 368 -22.43 -29.12 -9.43
N SER A 369 -22.91 -28.00 -8.89
CA SER A 369 -24.06 -27.25 -9.43
C SER A 369 -23.84 -26.83 -10.89
N LEU A 370 -22.64 -26.34 -11.23
CA LEU A 370 -22.30 -26.03 -12.61
C LEU A 370 -22.33 -27.27 -13.50
N THR A 371 -21.73 -28.39 -13.05
CA THR A 371 -21.77 -29.66 -13.80
C THR A 371 -23.20 -30.16 -13.99
N THR A 372 -24.06 -30.09 -12.98
CA THR A 372 -25.48 -30.47 -13.09
C THR A 372 -26.21 -29.59 -14.09
N LYS A 373 -25.96 -28.27 -14.12
CA LYS A 373 -26.52 -27.36 -15.14
C LYS A 373 -26.07 -27.72 -16.55
N VAL A 374 -24.80 -28.05 -16.74
CA VAL A 374 -24.26 -28.48 -18.04
C VAL A 374 -24.88 -29.81 -18.49
N ILE A 375 -24.99 -30.79 -17.59
CA ILE A 375 -25.67 -32.07 -17.87
C ILE A 375 -27.13 -31.84 -18.26
N GLY A 376 -27.84 -30.95 -17.54
CA GLY A 376 -29.21 -30.56 -17.86
C GLY A 376 -29.34 -29.95 -19.26
N ALA A 377 -28.47 -28.99 -19.60
CA ALA A 377 -28.46 -28.35 -20.91
C ALA A 377 -28.13 -29.33 -22.06
N VAL A 378 -27.19 -30.25 -21.85
CA VAL A 378 -26.87 -31.30 -22.83
C VAL A 378 -28.03 -32.28 -22.99
N SER A 379 -28.67 -32.68 -21.89
CA SER A 379 -29.85 -33.57 -21.93
C SER A 379 -31.02 -32.91 -22.66
N GLU A 380 -31.29 -31.63 -22.42
CA GLU A 380 -32.33 -30.86 -23.11
C GLU A 380 -32.02 -30.71 -24.61
N ALA A 381 -30.77 -30.41 -24.96
CA ALA A 381 -30.34 -30.33 -26.36
C ALA A 381 -30.47 -31.67 -27.09
N THR A 382 -30.20 -32.78 -26.41
CA THR A 382 -30.29 -34.14 -26.99
C THR A 382 -31.74 -34.61 -27.12
N ASN A 383 -32.62 -34.20 -26.21
CA ASN A 383 -34.04 -34.55 -26.22
C ASN A 383 -34.89 -33.63 -27.12
N ARG A 384 -34.34 -32.53 -27.67
CA ARG A 384 -35.04 -31.71 -28.65
C ARG A 384 -35.17 -32.50 -29.96
N PRO A 385 -36.39 -32.87 -30.39
CA PRO A 385 -36.57 -33.58 -31.65
C PRO A 385 -36.04 -32.70 -32.79
N THR A 386 -35.16 -33.26 -33.62
CA THR A 386 -34.69 -32.63 -34.85
C THR A 386 -35.90 -32.34 -35.71
N ALA A 387 -36.23 -31.05 -35.87
CA ALA A 387 -37.33 -30.61 -36.72
C ALA A 387 -37.11 -31.15 -38.13
N SER A 388 -37.88 -32.18 -38.48
CA SER A 388 -37.93 -32.81 -39.80
C SER A 388 -38.80 -32.02 -40.76
#